data_AF-A0A8T5LJA0-F1
#
_entry.id   AF-A0A8T5LJA0-F1
#
_cell.length_a   1.000
_cell.length_b   1.000
_cell.length_c   1.000
_cell.angle_alpha   90.00
_cell.angle_beta   90.00
_cell.angle_gamma   90.00
#
_symmetry.space_group_name_H-M   'P 1'
#
loop_
_entity.id
_entity.type
_entity.pdbx_description
1 polymer ?
#
loop_
_entity_poly.entity_id
_entity_poly.type
_entity_poly.pdbx_seq_one_letter_code
_entity_poly.pdbx_strand_id
1 'polypeptide(L)'
;KCMMDECESILRVLTKKKHVIFTKRCNESILACLKLAKHLGYKDVHIPDQGGWITYSQYVKKLGLISHSVKTKSGLFEKFSTDSVLLMHSMPAYVALQDMKKLKAGLLINDVCGSIGTKNAKIGDLIVCSFGRWKPINFGSGGIIATDSKGFYDFLKSFESELDFEGLHKKLLQLRERLDFLNKKVSVVKTDLSDFDIIHKNENGLNVIVRFSSVFEKEKLIKYCQQNNYEFVECPRYIRVLDDAISVEIKRLDQ
;
A
#
# COMPACT_ATOMS: atom_id res chain seq x y z
N LYS A 1 -30.54 0.23 -6.58
CA LYS A 1 -29.28 1.00 -6.45
C LYS A 1 -28.29 0.38 -7.43
N CYS A 2 -27.52 1.16 -8.19
CA CYS A 2 -26.58 0.55 -9.16
C CYS A 2 -25.44 -0.14 -8.39
N MET A 3 -24.90 -1.24 -8.92
CA MET A 3 -23.82 -2.00 -8.28
C MET A 3 -22.57 -1.14 -8.02
N MET A 4 -22.32 -0.16 -8.90
CA MET A 4 -21.28 0.85 -8.71
C MET A 4 -21.48 1.65 -7.41
N ASP A 5 -22.71 2.08 -7.12
CA ASP A 5 -23.02 2.87 -5.92
C ASP A 5 -22.85 2.06 -4.63
N GLU A 6 -23.03 0.74 -4.70
CA GLU A 6 -22.80 -0.18 -3.58
C GLU A 6 -21.30 -0.34 -3.31
N CYS A 7 -20.51 -0.59 -4.36
CA CYS A 7 -19.05 -0.60 -4.27
C CYS A 7 -18.51 0.72 -3.70
N GLU A 8 -18.98 1.84 -4.24
CA GLU A 8 -18.61 3.17 -3.75
C GLU A 8 -18.98 3.34 -2.28
N SER A 9 -20.19 2.95 -1.87
CA SER A 9 -20.63 3.04 -0.47
C SER A 9 -19.69 2.29 0.48
N ILE A 10 -19.27 1.06 0.12
CA ILE A 10 -18.31 0.29 0.92
C ILE A 10 -16.95 1.02 0.97
N LEU A 11 -16.46 1.49 -0.17
CA LEU A 11 -15.15 2.15 -0.25
C LEU A 11 -15.13 3.49 0.50
N ARG A 12 -16.22 4.25 0.50
CA ARG A 12 -16.39 5.46 1.33
C ARG A 12 -16.27 5.13 2.82
N VAL A 13 -16.82 4.00 3.27
CA VAL A 13 -16.67 3.54 4.67
C VAL A 13 -15.23 3.12 4.98
N LEU A 14 -14.60 2.35 4.09
CA LEU A 14 -13.24 1.84 4.27
C LEU A 14 -12.20 2.98 4.32
N THR A 15 -12.37 4.00 3.48
CA THR A 15 -11.47 5.15 3.35
C THR A 15 -11.88 6.36 4.21
N LYS A 16 -13.12 6.37 4.73
CA LYS A 16 -13.73 7.53 5.40
C LYS A 16 -13.69 8.79 4.53
N LYS A 17 -13.96 8.63 3.23
CA LYS A 17 -13.98 9.73 2.25
C LYS A 17 -15.35 9.91 1.62
N LYS A 18 -15.67 11.15 1.25
CA LYS A 18 -16.95 11.50 0.61
C LYS A 18 -17.05 11.07 -0.85
N HIS A 19 -15.95 11.16 -1.58
CA HIS A 19 -15.91 10.92 -3.02
C HIS A 19 -14.96 9.77 -3.33
N VAL A 20 -15.37 8.87 -4.22
CA VAL A 20 -14.54 7.78 -4.75
C VAL A 20 -14.55 7.86 -6.27
N ILE A 21 -13.40 7.62 -6.88
CA ILE A 21 -13.22 7.58 -8.33
C ILE A 21 -12.58 6.24 -8.65
N PHE A 22 -13.23 5.45 -9.49
CA PHE A 22 -12.68 4.19 -9.98
C PHE A 22 -11.69 4.44 -11.10
N THR A 23 -10.61 3.68 -11.13
CA THR A 23 -9.55 3.80 -12.13
C THR A 23 -9.16 2.41 -12.63
N LYS A 24 -8.63 2.32 -13.86
CA LYS A 24 -8.24 1.03 -14.45
C LYS A 24 -7.15 0.29 -13.66
N ARG A 25 -6.27 1.02 -12.96
CA ARG A 25 -5.21 0.49 -12.10
C ARG A 25 -4.67 1.55 -11.14
N CYS A 26 -4.14 1.12 -9.99
CA CYS A 26 -3.57 2.02 -8.98
C CYS A 26 -2.43 2.92 -9.50
N ASN A 27 -1.63 2.46 -10.46
CA ASN A 27 -0.61 3.30 -11.09
C ASN A 27 -1.23 4.53 -11.79
N GLU A 28 -2.43 4.42 -12.36
CA GLU A 28 -3.14 5.56 -12.92
C GLU A 28 -3.70 6.46 -11.82
N SER A 29 -4.16 5.89 -10.71
CA SER A 29 -4.57 6.64 -9.51
C SER A 29 -3.44 7.51 -8.98
N ILE A 30 -2.23 6.93 -8.82
CA ILE A 30 -1.03 7.64 -8.34
C ILE A 30 -0.66 8.76 -9.33
N LEU A 31 -0.63 8.46 -10.63
CA LEU A 31 -0.30 9.44 -11.66
C LEU A 31 -1.32 10.61 -11.68
N ALA A 32 -2.61 10.32 -11.55
CA ALA A 32 -3.66 11.33 -11.48
C ALA A 32 -3.52 12.22 -10.24
N CYS A 33 -3.23 11.63 -9.07
CA CYS A 33 -2.97 12.40 -7.84
C CYS A 33 -1.75 13.31 -7.98
N LEU A 34 -0.67 12.85 -8.61
CA LEU A 34 0.51 13.69 -8.85
C LEU A 34 0.26 14.79 -9.90
N LYS A 35 -0.59 14.54 -10.91
CA LYS A 35 -1.04 15.59 -11.84
C LYS A 35 -1.86 16.66 -11.12
N LEU A 36 -2.75 16.25 -10.21
CA LEU A 36 -3.48 17.18 -9.35
C LEU A 36 -2.51 17.98 -8.47
N ALA A 37 -1.54 17.34 -7.82
CA ALA A 37 -0.54 18.04 -7.02
C ALA A 37 0.20 19.11 -7.82
N LYS A 38 0.64 18.77 -9.04
CA LYS A 38 1.26 19.74 -9.96
C LYS A 38 0.30 20.88 -10.34
N HIS A 39 -0.97 20.57 -10.61
CA HIS A 39 -1.99 21.57 -10.92
C HIS A 39 -2.23 22.54 -9.76
N LEU A 40 -2.12 22.06 -8.52
CA LEU A 40 -2.20 22.88 -7.30
C LEU A 40 -0.93 23.71 -7.04
N GLY A 41 0.10 23.60 -7.89
CA GLY A 41 1.33 24.39 -7.80
C GLY A 41 2.46 23.74 -6.99
N TYR A 42 2.28 22.52 -6.49
CA TYR A 42 3.37 21.81 -5.81
C TYR A 42 4.49 21.46 -6.78
N LYS A 43 5.74 21.63 -6.32
CA LYS A 43 6.97 21.29 -7.07
C LYS A 43 7.69 20.08 -6.47
N ASP A 44 7.66 19.95 -5.15
CA ASP A 44 8.42 18.97 -4.39
C ASP A 44 7.53 17.80 -3.93
N VAL A 45 8.01 16.57 -4.09
CA VAL A 45 7.32 15.36 -3.63
C VAL A 45 8.25 14.52 -2.79
N HIS A 46 7.87 14.32 -1.53
CA HIS A 46 8.55 13.44 -0.61
C HIS A 46 8.02 12.02 -0.75
N ILE A 47 8.95 11.06 -0.89
CA ILE A 47 8.67 9.62 -0.95
C ILE A 47 9.60 8.89 0.01
N PRO A 48 9.23 7.72 0.57
CA PRO A 48 10.13 6.99 1.45
C PRO A 48 11.33 6.42 0.68
N ASP A 49 12.47 6.29 1.35
CA ASP A 49 13.71 5.70 0.83
C ASP A 49 13.60 4.19 0.56
N GLN A 50 12.61 3.53 1.16
CA GLN A 50 12.28 2.12 0.96
C GLN A 50 10.82 1.83 1.37
N GLY A 51 10.31 0.64 1.05
CA GLY A 51 8.95 0.21 1.40
C GLY A 51 7.83 0.89 0.60
N GLY A 52 8.17 1.78 -0.34
CA GLY A 52 7.24 2.44 -1.26
C GLY A 52 6.90 1.59 -2.49
N TRP A 53 6.43 2.25 -3.54
CA TRP A 53 6.13 1.60 -4.82
C TRP A 53 6.99 2.19 -5.95
N ILE A 54 7.41 1.33 -6.88
CA ILE A 54 8.44 1.68 -7.86
C ILE A 54 8.04 2.86 -8.77
N THR A 55 6.74 3.03 -9.03
CA THR A 55 6.26 4.09 -9.92
C THR A 55 6.20 5.46 -9.25
N TYR A 56 6.38 5.56 -7.93
CA TYR A 56 6.38 6.85 -7.23
C TYR A 56 7.44 7.79 -7.81
N SER A 57 8.72 7.39 -7.75
CA SER A 57 9.83 8.20 -8.28
C SER A 57 9.73 8.39 -9.80
N GLN A 58 9.29 7.36 -10.53
CA GLN A 58 9.13 7.41 -11.98
C GLN A 58 8.10 8.47 -12.41
N TYR A 59 6.95 8.55 -11.73
CA TYR A 59 5.91 9.51 -12.07
C TYR A 59 6.22 10.92 -11.59
N VAL A 60 6.86 11.09 -10.43
CA VAL A 60 7.37 12.38 -9.98
C VAL A 60 8.32 12.96 -11.05
N LYS A 61 9.32 12.18 -11.48
CA LYS A 61 10.26 12.57 -12.55
C LYS A 61 9.54 12.84 -13.87
N LYS A 62 8.62 11.96 -14.28
CA LYS A 62 7.86 12.10 -15.54
C LYS A 62 7.07 13.40 -15.61
N LEU A 63 6.59 13.90 -14.47
CA LEU A 63 5.82 15.14 -14.38
C LEU A 63 6.71 16.39 -14.23
N GLY A 64 8.03 16.24 -14.17
CA GLY A 64 8.96 17.34 -13.93
C GLY A 64 8.86 17.90 -12.50
N LEU A 65 8.40 17.08 -11.55
CA LEU A 65 8.41 17.39 -10.12
C LEU A 65 9.76 16.97 -9.51
N ILE A 66 10.13 17.57 -8.39
CA ILE A 66 11.36 17.28 -7.66
C ILE A 66 11.08 16.17 -6.64
N SER A 67 11.76 15.05 -6.75
CA SER A 67 11.61 13.92 -5.81
C SER A 67 12.61 14.04 -4.66
N HIS A 68 12.09 14.02 -3.43
CA HIS A 68 12.89 13.97 -2.21
C HIS A 68 12.73 12.61 -1.55
N SER A 69 13.84 11.87 -1.43
CA SER A 69 13.85 10.61 -0.69
C SER A 69 13.92 10.90 0.81
N VAL A 70 12.96 10.38 1.58
CA VAL A 70 12.91 10.56 3.05
C VAL A 70 13.39 9.28 3.72
N LYS A 71 14.36 9.43 4.63
CA LYS A 71 14.88 8.31 5.41
C LYS A 71 13.79 7.69 6.28
N THR A 72 13.68 6.37 6.22
CA THR A 72 12.76 5.59 7.06
C THR A 72 13.50 4.52 7.85
N LYS A 73 12.86 4.04 8.93
CA LYS A 73 13.28 2.86 9.69
C LYS A 73 12.60 1.63 9.12
N SER A 74 13.28 0.95 8.20
CA SER A 74 12.75 -0.21 7.46
C SER A 74 11.35 0.07 6.87
N GLY A 75 11.20 1.23 6.21
CA GLY A 75 9.97 1.67 5.55
C GLY A 75 9.06 2.56 6.41
N LEU A 76 9.18 2.52 7.75
CA LEU A 76 8.35 3.35 8.64
C LEU A 76 8.97 4.72 8.89
N PHE A 77 8.14 5.76 8.80
CA PHE A 77 8.46 7.11 9.25
C PHE A 77 8.31 7.18 10.77
N GLU A 78 9.28 7.77 11.46
CA GLU A 78 9.17 8.03 12.91
C GLU A 78 8.22 9.21 13.18
N LYS A 79 8.59 10.40 12.67
CA LYS A 79 7.79 11.63 12.62
C LYS A 79 8.25 12.44 11.43
N PHE A 80 7.31 12.94 10.63
CA PHE A 80 7.67 13.69 9.43
C PHE A 80 6.62 14.78 9.15
N SER A 81 7.10 15.97 8.78
CA SER A 81 6.27 17.10 8.41
C SER A 81 6.89 17.79 7.21
N THR A 82 6.05 18.19 6.25
CA THR A 82 6.45 19.02 5.11
C THR A 82 5.27 19.91 4.72
N ASP A 83 5.52 21.08 4.15
CA ASP A 83 4.46 21.90 3.56
C ASP A 83 4.19 21.50 2.09
N SER A 84 4.92 20.50 1.57
CA SER A 84 4.75 19.99 0.21
C SER A 84 3.98 18.66 0.18
N VAL A 85 4.12 17.90 -0.92
CA VAL A 85 3.46 16.60 -1.12
C VAL A 85 4.23 15.50 -0.39
N LEU A 86 3.50 14.64 0.33
CA LEU A 86 4.00 13.34 0.79
C LEU A 86 3.22 12.23 0.08
N LEU A 87 3.93 11.43 -0.72
CA LEU A 87 3.39 10.22 -1.36
C LEU A 87 4.00 8.99 -0.69
N MET A 88 3.16 8.18 -0.04
CA MET A 88 3.63 7.08 0.78
C MET A 88 2.61 5.94 0.89
N HIS A 89 3.07 4.77 1.33
CA HIS A 89 2.22 3.59 1.54
C HIS A 89 1.98 3.34 3.03
N SER A 90 0.74 3.37 3.54
CA SER A 90 0.43 3.30 4.99
C SER A 90 0.63 1.94 5.65
N MET A 91 1.24 1.02 4.90
CA MET A 91 1.74 -0.26 5.33
C MET A 91 2.97 -0.59 4.46
N PRO A 92 4.10 0.12 4.63
CA PRO A 92 5.25 0.00 3.75
C PRO A 92 5.70 -1.45 3.65
N ALA A 93 6.10 -1.87 2.44
CA ALA A 93 6.50 -3.24 2.14
C ALA A 93 5.47 -4.35 2.51
N TYR A 94 4.24 -3.97 2.87
CA TYR A 94 3.21 -4.83 3.45
C TYR A 94 3.59 -5.44 4.82
N VAL A 95 4.51 -4.87 5.59
CA VAL A 95 5.03 -5.53 6.81
C VAL A 95 4.62 -4.91 8.14
N ALA A 96 4.32 -3.61 8.16
CA ALA A 96 3.99 -2.89 9.38
C ALA A 96 3.08 -1.71 9.09
N LEU A 97 2.20 -1.37 10.02
CA LEU A 97 1.32 -0.21 9.89
C LEU A 97 2.05 1.09 10.24
N GLN A 98 2.00 2.08 9.35
CA GLN A 98 2.51 3.41 9.64
C GLN A 98 1.59 4.13 10.64
N ASP A 99 2.16 4.78 11.66
CA ASP A 99 1.41 5.73 12.46
C ASP A 99 1.17 7.02 11.66
N MET A 100 0.05 7.06 10.94
CA MET A 100 -0.29 8.16 10.04
C MET A 100 -0.58 9.47 10.78
N LYS A 101 -0.85 9.45 12.09
CA LYS A 101 -1.11 10.67 12.88
C LYS A 101 0.16 11.50 13.09
N LYS A 102 1.33 10.87 12.95
CA LYS A 102 2.65 11.53 13.09
C LYS A 102 3.12 12.19 11.79
N LEU A 103 2.33 12.10 10.73
CA LEU A 103 2.67 12.61 9.40
C LEU A 103 1.81 13.83 9.08
N LYS A 104 2.47 14.91 8.66
CA LYS A 104 1.82 16.13 8.18
C LYS A 104 2.43 16.52 6.83
N ALA A 105 1.58 16.89 5.88
CA ALA A 105 1.97 17.30 4.55
C ALA A 105 1.05 18.44 4.10
N GLY A 106 1.51 19.29 3.17
CA GLY A 106 0.61 20.20 2.45
C GLY A 106 -0.40 19.43 1.58
N LEU A 107 0.03 18.29 1.02
CA LEU A 107 -0.84 17.31 0.39
C LEU A 107 -0.38 15.88 0.72
N LEU A 108 -1.18 15.13 1.45
CA LEU A 108 -0.91 13.74 1.80
C LEU A 108 -1.61 12.78 0.83
N ILE A 109 -0.82 12.10 0.00
CA ILE A 109 -1.27 11.01 -0.88
C ILE A 109 -0.93 9.68 -0.21
N ASN A 110 -1.95 9.02 0.33
CA ASN A 110 -1.82 7.75 1.03
C ASN A 110 -2.18 6.57 0.12
N ASP A 111 -1.20 5.76 -0.22
CA ASP A 111 -1.38 4.44 -0.81
C ASP A 111 -1.76 3.44 0.29
N VAL A 112 -3.00 2.97 0.22
CA VAL A 112 -3.62 2.07 1.20
C VAL A 112 -3.68 0.63 0.71
N CYS A 113 -2.94 0.27 -0.34
CA CYS A 113 -3.02 -1.06 -0.95
C CYS A 113 -2.86 -2.19 0.07
N GLY A 114 -2.01 -2.05 1.09
CA GLY A 114 -1.85 -3.05 2.15
C GLY A 114 -2.65 -2.79 3.42
N SER A 115 -3.10 -1.56 3.63
CA SER A 115 -3.73 -1.12 4.88
C SER A 115 -5.25 -0.93 4.78
N ILE A 116 -5.85 -1.14 3.61
CA ILE A 116 -7.30 -1.01 3.40
C ILE A 116 -8.07 -1.83 4.44
N GLY A 117 -9.10 -1.24 5.05
CA GLY A 117 -9.83 -1.82 6.19
C GLY A 117 -9.26 -1.44 7.56
N THR A 118 -8.10 -0.78 7.64
CA THR A 118 -7.53 -0.31 8.92
C THR A 118 -7.84 1.18 9.19
N LYS A 119 -7.56 1.63 10.42
CA LYS A 119 -7.66 3.06 10.78
C LYS A 119 -6.71 3.96 9.98
N ASN A 120 -5.57 3.43 9.53
CA ASN A 120 -4.54 4.18 8.82
C ASN A 120 -4.91 4.40 7.35
N ALA A 121 -5.76 3.55 6.78
CA ALA A 121 -6.31 3.73 5.44
C ALA A 121 -7.32 4.88 5.35
N LYS A 122 -7.65 5.53 6.46
CA LYS A 122 -8.64 6.64 6.54
C LYS A 122 -8.01 8.03 6.57
N ILE A 123 -6.67 8.10 6.54
CA ILE A 123 -5.91 9.34 6.73
C ILE A 123 -5.22 9.70 5.41
N GLY A 124 -5.36 10.95 4.97
CA GLY A 124 -4.84 11.45 3.71
C GLY A 124 -5.82 12.40 3.03
N ASP A 125 -5.31 13.35 2.26
CA ASP A 125 -6.14 14.23 1.42
C ASP A 125 -6.64 13.47 0.20
N LEU A 126 -5.77 12.60 -0.32
CA LEU A 126 -6.01 11.66 -1.39
C LEU A 126 -5.62 10.26 -0.93
N ILE A 127 -6.53 9.30 -1.08
CA ILE A 127 -6.28 7.89 -0.79
C ILE A 127 -6.29 7.12 -2.11
N VAL A 128 -5.26 6.32 -2.36
CA VAL A 128 -5.20 5.43 -3.53
C VAL A 128 -5.14 3.98 -3.12
N CYS A 129 -5.85 3.10 -3.82
CA CYS A 129 -5.86 1.67 -3.53
C CYS A 129 -5.87 0.86 -4.82
N SER A 130 -5.12 -0.23 -4.85
CA SER A 130 -5.14 -1.21 -5.94
C SER A 130 -6.09 -2.34 -5.62
N PHE A 131 -6.82 -2.77 -6.63
CA PHE A 131 -7.61 -4.00 -6.61
C PHE A 131 -6.90 -5.15 -7.34
N GLY A 132 -5.62 -4.97 -7.70
CA GLY A 132 -4.85 -5.93 -8.47
C GLY A 132 -4.69 -7.29 -7.78
N ARG A 133 -4.16 -8.26 -8.54
CA ARG A 133 -3.81 -9.59 -8.02
C ARG A 133 -2.89 -9.48 -6.80
N TRP A 134 -3.12 -10.35 -5.82
CA TRP A 134 -2.37 -10.45 -4.56
C TRP A 134 -2.45 -9.23 -3.64
N LYS A 135 -3.39 -8.32 -3.89
CA LYS A 135 -3.76 -7.25 -2.95
C LYS A 135 -4.83 -7.77 -1.97
N PRO A 136 -5.11 -7.08 -0.87
CA PRO A 136 -6.20 -7.44 0.04
C PRO A 136 -7.55 -7.60 -0.66
N ILE A 137 -7.88 -6.72 -1.62
CA ILE A 137 -9.13 -6.83 -2.39
C ILE A 137 -9.05 -7.96 -3.45
N ASN A 138 -7.88 -8.23 -4.02
CA ASN A 138 -7.61 -9.35 -4.95
C ASN A 138 -8.65 -9.53 -6.07
N PHE A 139 -9.04 -8.44 -6.74
CA PHE A 139 -9.99 -8.47 -7.85
C PHE A 139 -9.29 -8.75 -9.20
N GLY A 140 -7.98 -8.50 -9.28
CA GLY A 140 -7.14 -8.80 -10.45
C GLY A 140 -6.71 -7.54 -11.21
N SER A 141 -7.59 -6.54 -11.32
CA SER A 141 -7.32 -5.24 -11.94
C SER A 141 -8.14 -4.13 -11.27
N GLY A 142 -7.90 -2.88 -11.61
CA GLY A 142 -8.60 -1.73 -11.03
C GLY A 142 -7.87 -1.06 -9.87
N GLY A 143 -8.42 0.08 -9.47
CA GLY A 143 -8.03 0.82 -8.30
C GLY A 143 -8.96 2.00 -8.06
N ILE A 144 -8.69 2.76 -7.02
CA ILE A 144 -9.47 3.97 -6.69
C ILE A 144 -8.59 5.14 -6.32
N ILE A 145 -9.19 6.32 -6.43
CA ILE A 145 -8.82 7.54 -5.70
C ILE A 145 -9.99 7.92 -4.80
N ALA A 146 -9.76 8.26 -3.54
CA ALA A 146 -10.79 8.72 -2.63
C ALA A 146 -10.39 10.03 -1.94
N THR A 147 -11.34 10.96 -1.79
CA THR A 147 -11.09 12.30 -1.23
C THR A 147 -12.35 12.93 -0.61
N ASP A 148 -12.16 13.92 0.26
CA ASP A 148 -13.24 14.75 0.81
C ASP A 148 -13.43 16.07 0.06
N SER A 149 -12.45 16.45 -0.77
CA SER A 149 -12.44 17.72 -1.50
C SER A 149 -13.23 17.58 -2.79
N LYS A 150 -14.32 18.34 -2.93
CA LYS A 150 -15.09 18.43 -4.17
C LYS A 150 -14.23 18.95 -5.33
N GLY A 151 -13.36 19.94 -5.08
CA GLY A 151 -12.47 20.47 -6.11
C GLY A 151 -11.47 19.43 -6.63
N PHE A 152 -10.96 18.56 -5.75
CA PHE A 152 -10.08 17.45 -6.16
C PHE A 152 -10.87 16.42 -6.95
N TYR A 153 -12.08 16.07 -6.49
CA TYR A 153 -12.96 15.16 -7.20
C TYR A 153 -13.29 15.66 -8.61
N ASP A 154 -13.66 16.94 -8.76
CA ASP A 154 -13.99 17.53 -10.06
C ASP A 154 -12.81 17.52 -11.05
N PHE A 155 -11.57 17.68 -10.55
CA PHE A 155 -10.37 17.53 -11.37
C PHE A 155 -10.10 16.07 -11.74
N LEU A 156 -10.28 15.15 -10.80
CA LEU A 156 -9.87 13.75 -10.93
C LEU A 156 -10.92 12.88 -11.65
N LYS A 157 -12.19 13.31 -11.76
CA LYS A 157 -13.25 12.53 -12.40
C LYS A 157 -12.98 12.20 -13.88
N SER A 158 -12.14 12.99 -14.57
CA SER A 158 -11.72 12.67 -15.94
C SER A 158 -10.85 11.41 -16.05
N PHE A 159 -10.39 10.87 -14.92
CA PHE A 159 -9.65 9.61 -14.84
C PHE A 159 -10.54 8.43 -14.45
N GLU A 160 -11.85 8.66 -14.31
CA GLU A 160 -12.81 7.62 -13.98
C GLU A 160 -12.82 6.53 -15.05
N SER A 161 -12.93 5.28 -14.62
CA SER A 161 -12.95 4.11 -15.48
C SER A 161 -14.06 3.18 -15.04
N GLU A 162 -14.77 2.60 -16.00
CA GLU A 162 -15.69 1.51 -15.73
C GLU A 162 -14.93 0.23 -15.37
N LEU A 163 -15.51 -0.53 -14.45
CA LEU A 163 -15.02 -1.82 -13.98
C LEU A 163 -16.19 -2.81 -13.98
N ASP A 164 -15.88 -4.11 -13.86
CA ASP A 164 -16.88 -5.10 -13.48
C ASP A 164 -17.24 -4.92 -11.99
N PHE A 165 -18.32 -4.17 -11.74
CA PHE A 165 -18.75 -3.82 -10.39
C PHE A 165 -19.39 -5.00 -9.65
N GLU A 166 -19.96 -5.98 -10.34
CA GLU A 166 -20.52 -7.17 -9.68
C GLU A 166 -19.40 -8.02 -9.07
N GLY A 167 -18.35 -8.28 -9.87
CA GLY A 167 -17.18 -8.98 -9.42
C GLY A 167 -16.43 -8.22 -8.31
N LEU A 168 -16.30 -6.89 -8.45
CA LEU A 168 -15.67 -6.07 -7.42
C LEU A 168 -16.47 -6.08 -6.11
N HIS A 169 -17.79 -5.95 -6.18
CA HIS A 169 -18.65 -5.96 -5.00
C HIS A 169 -18.47 -7.25 -4.19
N LYS A 170 -18.48 -8.41 -4.85
CA LYS A 170 -18.22 -9.71 -4.21
C LYS A 170 -16.88 -9.71 -3.46
N LYS A 171 -15.82 -9.20 -4.08
CA LYS A 171 -14.49 -9.11 -3.45
C LYS A 171 -14.45 -8.14 -2.26
N LEU A 172 -15.15 -7.01 -2.35
CA LEU A 172 -15.25 -6.05 -1.25
C LEU A 172 -15.96 -6.64 -0.03
N LEU A 173 -17.03 -7.41 -0.23
CA LEU A 173 -17.73 -8.10 0.88
C LEU A 173 -16.85 -9.16 1.55
N GLN A 174 -15.96 -9.81 0.80
CA GLN A 174 -15.02 -10.82 1.30
C GLN A 174 -13.74 -10.23 1.93
N LEU A 175 -13.55 -8.91 1.88
CA LEU A 175 -12.30 -8.27 2.32
C LEU A 175 -11.97 -8.60 3.78
N ARG A 176 -12.95 -8.57 4.67
CA ARG A 176 -12.73 -8.83 6.10
C ARG A 176 -12.23 -10.26 6.35
N GLU A 177 -12.93 -11.24 5.79
CA GLU A 177 -12.57 -12.65 5.89
C GLU A 177 -11.16 -12.91 5.34
N ARG A 178 -10.85 -12.31 4.18
CA ARG A 178 -9.51 -12.40 3.58
C ARG A 178 -8.43 -11.79 4.47
N LEU A 179 -8.67 -10.62 5.06
CA LEU A 179 -7.72 -10.00 5.98
C LEU A 179 -7.50 -10.87 7.23
N ASP A 180 -8.57 -11.45 7.80
CA ASP A 180 -8.49 -12.35 8.95
C ASP A 180 -7.66 -13.61 8.63
N PHE A 181 -7.88 -14.21 7.45
CA PHE A 181 -7.07 -15.32 6.94
C PHE A 181 -5.59 -14.96 6.82
N LEU A 182 -5.28 -13.83 6.17
CA LEU A 182 -3.89 -13.38 5.99
C LEU A 182 -3.20 -13.08 7.33
N ASN A 183 -3.90 -12.41 8.26
CA ASN A 183 -3.37 -12.11 9.59
C ASN A 183 -3.06 -13.38 10.39
N LYS A 184 -3.92 -14.40 10.31
CA LYS A 184 -3.66 -15.71 10.93
C LYS A 184 -2.41 -16.36 10.34
N LYS A 185 -2.24 -16.33 9.00
CA LYS A 185 -1.05 -16.87 8.33
C LYS A 185 0.22 -16.12 8.71
N VAL A 186 0.18 -14.78 8.77
CA VAL A 186 1.31 -13.97 9.25
C VAL A 186 1.70 -14.34 10.68
N SER A 187 0.71 -14.56 11.56
CA SER A 187 0.97 -14.95 12.95
C SER A 187 1.67 -16.31 13.06
N VAL A 188 1.25 -17.29 12.23
CA VAL A 188 1.93 -18.59 12.14
C VAL A 188 3.38 -18.40 11.69
N VAL A 189 3.62 -17.70 10.57
CA VAL A 189 4.99 -17.50 10.06
C VAL A 189 5.89 -16.75 11.04
N LYS A 190 5.36 -15.73 11.74
CA LYS A 190 6.12 -15.03 12.79
C LYS A 190 6.48 -15.92 13.97
N THR A 191 5.63 -16.90 14.29
CA THR A 191 5.87 -17.88 15.35
C THR A 191 6.90 -18.90 14.91
N ASP A 192 6.76 -19.48 13.72
CA ASP A 192 7.70 -20.47 13.17
C ASP A 192 9.12 -19.90 13.00
N LEU A 193 9.22 -18.60 12.70
CA LEU A 193 10.48 -17.90 12.48
C LEU A 193 10.90 -17.04 13.69
N SER A 194 10.37 -17.32 14.90
CA SER A 194 10.58 -16.49 16.09
C SER A 194 12.05 -16.30 16.48
N ASP A 195 12.88 -17.26 16.12
CA ASP A 195 14.32 -17.32 16.43
C ASP A 195 15.18 -16.48 15.48
N PHE A 196 14.58 -15.92 14.42
CA PHE A 196 15.27 -15.05 13.47
C PHE A 196 14.96 -13.56 13.74
N ASP A 197 15.76 -12.66 13.16
CA ASP A 197 15.51 -11.23 13.19
C ASP A 197 14.37 -10.83 12.25
N ILE A 198 13.14 -10.81 12.79
CA ILE A 198 11.94 -10.39 12.07
C ILE A 198 11.83 -8.85 12.11
N ILE A 199 11.84 -8.23 10.94
CA ILE A 199 11.59 -6.79 10.79
C ILE A 199 10.16 -6.48 11.22
N HIS A 200 10.01 -5.52 12.15
CA HIS A 200 8.73 -5.13 12.74
C HIS A 200 7.97 -6.32 13.36
N LYS A 201 8.69 -7.19 14.09
CA LYS A 201 8.16 -8.42 14.73
C LYS A 201 6.79 -8.24 15.40
N ASN A 202 6.58 -7.13 16.11
CA ASN A 202 5.37 -6.88 16.90
C ASN A 202 4.28 -6.07 16.15
N GLU A 203 4.52 -5.68 14.90
CA GLU A 203 3.57 -4.88 14.12
C GLU A 203 2.65 -5.72 13.26
N ASN A 204 1.50 -5.17 12.89
CA ASN A 204 0.58 -5.82 11.96
C ASN A 204 1.00 -5.56 10.50
N GLY A 205 1.08 -6.64 9.72
CA GLY A 205 1.42 -6.61 8.29
C GLY A 205 0.77 -7.79 7.56
N LEU A 206 0.92 -7.81 6.24
CA LEU A 206 0.46 -8.87 5.34
C LEU A 206 1.60 -9.67 4.70
N ASN A 207 2.84 -9.33 5.03
CA ASN A 207 4.06 -10.04 4.68
C ASN A 207 4.92 -10.16 5.96
N VAL A 208 5.87 -11.10 5.96
CA VAL A 208 6.89 -11.21 7.00
C VAL A 208 8.25 -11.03 6.35
N ILE A 209 9.05 -10.08 6.83
CA ILE A 209 10.43 -9.90 6.35
C ILE A 209 11.38 -10.30 7.47
N VAL A 210 12.33 -11.16 7.14
CA VAL A 210 13.31 -11.72 8.07
C VAL A 210 14.71 -11.42 7.55
N ARG A 211 15.53 -10.75 8.37
CA ARG A 211 16.94 -10.51 8.04
C ARG A 211 17.75 -11.79 8.13
N PHE A 212 18.82 -11.86 7.35
CA PHE A 212 19.85 -12.88 7.48
C PHE A 212 21.22 -12.23 7.51
N SER A 213 22.15 -12.87 8.20
CA SER A 213 23.54 -12.45 8.37
C SER A 213 24.54 -13.38 7.67
N SER A 214 24.06 -14.53 7.18
CA SER A 214 24.88 -15.56 6.53
C SER A 214 24.12 -16.27 5.41
N VAL A 215 24.89 -16.89 4.51
CA VAL A 215 24.35 -17.76 3.45
C VAL A 215 23.53 -18.92 4.05
N PHE A 216 23.98 -19.49 5.18
CA PHE A 216 23.28 -20.57 5.86
C PHE A 216 21.90 -20.14 6.40
N GLU A 217 21.80 -18.96 7.02
CA GLU A 217 20.51 -18.42 7.47
C GLU A 217 19.56 -18.16 6.30
N LYS A 218 20.08 -17.56 5.22
CA LYS A 218 19.33 -17.34 3.98
C LYS A 218 18.77 -18.65 3.43
N GLU A 219 19.60 -19.68 3.30
CA GLU A 219 19.17 -20.99 2.79
C GLU A 219 18.11 -21.64 3.69
N LYS A 220 18.25 -21.51 5.02
CA LYS A 220 17.25 -22.00 5.98
C LYS A 220 15.90 -21.30 5.80
N LEU A 221 15.88 -19.98 5.59
CA LEU A 221 14.67 -19.21 5.31
C LEU A 221 14.03 -19.58 3.96
N ILE A 222 14.83 -19.76 2.91
CA ILE A 222 14.35 -20.21 1.59
C ILE A 222 13.74 -21.61 1.70
N LYS A 223 14.43 -22.53 2.38
CA LYS A 223 13.95 -23.90 2.61
C LYS A 223 12.63 -23.90 3.37
N TYR A 224 12.50 -23.08 4.42
CA TYR A 224 11.23 -22.89 5.12
C TYR A 224 10.11 -22.46 4.17
N CYS A 225 10.36 -21.47 3.30
CA CYS A 225 9.38 -21.01 2.33
C CYS A 225 8.99 -22.13 1.34
N GLN A 226 9.96 -22.87 0.80
CA GLN A 226 9.72 -23.97 -0.12
C GLN A 226 8.91 -25.11 0.52
N GLN A 227 9.27 -25.53 1.74
CA GLN A 227 8.58 -26.59 2.47
C GLN A 227 7.12 -26.23 2.80
N ASN A 228 6.85 -24.95 3.02
CA ASN A 228 5.50 -24.45 3.32
C ASN A 228 4.76 -23.88 2.09
N ASN A 229 5.35 -24.01 0.89
CA ASN A 229 4.82 -23.46 -0.36
C ASN A 229 4.50 -21.95 -0.29
N TYR A 230 5.33 -21.18 0.42
CA TYR A 230 5.27 -19.73 0.45
C TYR A 230 6.12 -19.13 -0.66
N GLU A 231 5.51 -18.28 -1.48
CA GLU A 231 6.28 -17.38 -2.35
C GLU A 231 7.13 -16.44 -1.49
N PHE A 232 8.33 -16.15 -1.95
CA PHE A 232 9.24 -15.22 -1.27
C PHE A 232 9.98 -14.32 -2.25
N VAL A 233 10.51 -13.23 -1.73
CA VAL A 233 11.31 -12.26 -2.47
C VAL A 233 12.58 -11.97 -1.68
N GLU A 234 13.73 -12.18 -2.31
CA GLU A 234 15.02 -11.76 -1.76
C GLU A 234 15.21 -10.24 -1.86
N CYS A 235 15.67 -9.64 -0.76
CA CYS A 235 16.06 -8.24 -0.60
C CYS A 235 17.60 -8.12 -0.67
N PRO A 236 18.16 -6.93 -0.99
CA PRO A 236 17.54 -5.61 -0.98
C PRO A 236 16.58 -5.35 -2.15
N ARG A 237 15.39 -4.81 -1.86
CA ARG A 237 14.46 -4.29 -2.87
C ARG A 237 13.74 -3.04 -2.36
N TYR A 238 13.73 -1.98 -3.16
CA TYR A 238 13.05 -0.72 -2.82
C TYR A 238 11.61 -0.90 -2.35
N ILE A 239 10.84 -1.76 -3.02
CA ILE A 239 9.44 -2.04 -2.67
C ILE A 239 9.27 -2.93 -1.43
N ARG A 240 10.37 -3.33 -0.80
CA ARG A 240 10.47 -4.10 0.44
C ARG A 240 11.37 -3.33 1.41
N VAL A 241 12.52 -3.89 1.74
CA VAL A 241 13.57 -3.25 2.54
C VAL A 241 14.89 -3.30 1.78
N LEU A 242 15.81 -2.42 2.14
CA LEU A 242 17.17 -2.38 1.62
C LEU A 242 18.18 -3.12 2.51
N ASP A 243 17.67 -4.01 3.36
CA ASP A 243 18.44 -4.94 4.18
C ASP A 243 18.61 -6.30 3.47
N ASP A 244 19.65 -7.06 3.83
CA ASP A 244 19.79 -8.48 3.46
C ASP A 244 18.71 -9.29 4.18
N ALA A 245 17.67 -9.66 3.43
CA ALA A 245 16.46 -10.24 4.00
C ALA A 245 15.67 -11.10 3.01
N ILE A 246 14.83 -11.99 3.55
CA ILE A 246 13.80 -12.72 2.81
C ILE A 246 12.43 -12.15 3.19
N SER A 247 11.68 -11.69 2.18
CA SER A 247 10.27 -11.29 2.32
C SER A 247 9.37 -12.45 1.97
N VAL A 248 8.74 -13.06 2.97
CA VAL A 248 7.70 -14.08 2.82
C VAL A 248 6.38 -13.40 2.41
N GLU A 249 5.89 -13.73 1.22
CA GLU A 249 4.83 -12.98 0.53
C GLU A 249 3.41 -13.49 0.89
N ILE A 250 3.07 -13.48 2.18
CA ILE A 250 1.80 -14.04 2.70
C ILE A 250 0.56 -13.47 2.00
N LYS A 251 0.56 -12.19 1.63
CA LYS A 251 -0.55 -11.56 0.87
C LYS A 251 -0.87 -12.24 -0.49
N ARG A 252 0.04 -13.06 -1.03
CA ARG A 252 -0.16 -13.80 -2.29
C ARG A 252 -0.92 -15.10 -2.10
N LEU A 253 -1.14 -15.53 -0.86
CA LEU A 253 -1.98 -16.69 -0.59
C LEU A 253 -3.42 -16.40 -1.02
N ASP A 254 -4.01 -17.39 -1.67
CA ASP A 254 -5.43 -17.45 -1.95
C ASP A 254 -6.11 -18.30 -0.88
N GLN A 255 -7.36 -17.93 -0.58
CA GLN A 255 -8.24 -18.67 0.31
C GLN A 255 -9.04 -19.68 -0.50
#